data_AF-A0A329XIE4-F1
#
_entry.id   AF-A0A329XIE4-F1
#
_cell.length_a   1.000
_cell.length_b   1.000
_cell.length_c   1.000
_cell.angle_alpha   90.00
_cell.angle_beta   90.00
_cell.angle_gamma   90.00
#
_symmetry.space_group_name_H-M   'P 1'
#
loop_
_entity.id
_entity.type
_entity.pdbx_description
1 polymer ?
#
loop_
_entity_poly.entity_id
_entity_poly.type
_entity_poly.pdbx_seq_one_letter_code
_entity_poly.pdbx_strand_id
1 'polypeptide(L)'
;MRVAEIARLTGTTVRTVRYYHKQGLLPVPEERGGWRDYDISHVARLSRIRWLVQAGVPLKSIARILDSPTDEVVSTDAAVLDDLSGALAVIEEHLTEVTRQRDMLASLLERAREGLTVSPMPPRMVAFFDRLEAEAPDERTRAAVRRDRDLVDVACYSGHMPPEAQYLFPGPNDGEDADALVAYGQDTDSLTDSQVEAQAAKNIARFERTLGPRRCRELADSVDAAAIAPLFKLFAHLGAGGARLAGEMERQLTEAIARWRATP
;
A
#
# COMPACT_ATOMS: atom_id res chain seq x y z
N MET A 1 7.21 -35.54 30.20
CA MET A 1 8.26 -34.79 29.45
C MET A 1 8.83 -33.69 30.33
N ARG A 2 10.10 -33.30 30.16
CA ARG A 2 10.74 -32.18 30.87
C ARG A 2 10.48 -30.86 30.15
N VAL A 3 10.67 -29.75 30.89
CA VAL A 3 10.47 -28.38 30.36
C VAL A 3 11.28 -28.10 29.09
N ALA A 4 12.50 -28.63 28.98
CA ALA A 4 13.35 -28.46 27.81
C ALA A 4 12.82 -29.22 26.58
N GLU A 5 12.13 -30.35 26.79
CA GLU A 5 11.56 -31.15 25.71
C GLU A 5 10.34 -30.45 25.11
N ILE A 6 9.40 -29.99 25.94
CA ILE A 6 8.23 -29.26 25.44
C ILE A 6 8.62 -27.93 24.78
N ALA A 7 9.67 -27.27 25.27
CA ALA A 7 10.19 -26.04 24.67
C ALA A 7 10.68 -26.31 23.24
N ARG A 8 11.45 -27.39 23.04
CA ARG A 8 11.90 -27.82 21.71
C ARG A 8 10.75 -28.22 20.80
N LEU A 9 9.81 -29.05 21.28
CA LEU A 9 8.67 -29.53 20.49
C LEU A 9 7.79 -28.40 19.96
N THR A 10 7.67 -27.32 20.73
CA THR A 10 6.84 -26.16 20.37
C THR A 10 7.63 -25.02 19.75
N GLY A 11 8.93 -25.20 19.48
CA GLY A 11 9.77 -24.15 18.89
C GLY A 11 9.83 -22.88 19.75
N THR A 12 9.94 -23.04 21.07
CA THR A 12 10.06 -21.96 22.06
C THR A 12 11.23 -22.20 23.00
N THR A 13 11.42 -21.33 23.99
CA THR A 13 12.50 -21.44 24.97
C THR A 13 11.98 -21.86 26.35
N VAL A 14 12.83 -22.49 27.17
CA VAL A 14 12.50 -22.77 28.58
C VAL A 14 12.14 -21.49 29.33
N ARG A 15 12.77 -20.36 28.99
CA ARG A 15 12.44 -19.04 29.54
C ARG A 15 10.99 -18.65 29.20
N THR A 16 10.57 -18.84 27.95
CA THR A 16 9.19 -18.55 27.50
C THR A 16 8.17 -19.45 28.19
N VAL A 17 8.46 -20.75 28.34
CA VAL A 17 7.58 -21.67 29.09
C VAL A 17 7.40 -21.20 30.53
N ARG A 18 8.48 -20.83 31.22
CA ARG A 18 8.42 -20.28 32.58
C ARG A 18 7.67 -18.95 32.64
N TYR A 19 7.82 -18.11 31.63
CA TYR A 19 7.08 -16.86 31.52
C TYR A 19 5.58 -17.12 31.41
N TYR A 20 5.13 -18.05 30.56
CA TYR A 20 3.71 -18.40 30.44
C TYR A 20 3.14 -19.05 31.70
N HIS A 21 3.92 -19.84 32.45
CA HIS A 21 3.51 -20.26 33.78
C HIS A 21 3.30 -19.07 34.72
N LYS A 22 4.25 -18.11 34.75
CA LYS A 22 4.14 -16.92 35.60
C LYS A 22 2.93 -16.06 35.25
N GLN A 23 2.56 -16.00 33.97
CA GLN A 23 1.37 -15.28 33.50
C GLN A 23 0.07 -16.08 33.64
N GLY A 24 0.11 -17.31 34.16
CA GLY A 24 -1.08 -18.19 34.28
C GLY A 24 -1.57 -18.78 32.95
N LEU A 25 -0.88 -18.50 31.84
CA LEU A 25 -1.26 -18.97 30.51
C LEU A 25 -1.03 -20.47 30.32
N LEU A 26 -0.03 -21.04 30.99
CA LEU A 26 0.26 -22.46 30.95
C LEU A 26 0.17 -23.02 32.38
N PRO A 27 -0.69 -24.03 32.65
CA PRO A 27 -0.78 -24.64 33.97
C PRO A 27 0.58 -25.25 34.35
N VAL A 28 0.94 -25.15 35.63
CA VAL A 28 2.17 -25.77 36.15
C VAL A 28 1.87 -27.26 36.40
N PRO A 29 2.57 -28.20 35.76
CA PRO A 29 2.33 -29.63 35.97
C PRO A 29 2.76 -30.07 37.36
N GLU A 30 2.28 -31.23 37.78
CA GLU A 30 2.72 -31.92 38.99
C GLU A 30 4.21 -32.26 38.95
N GLU A 31 4.82 -32.37 40.12
CA GLU A 31 6.18 -32.88 40.28
C GLU A 31 6.17 -34.40 40.47
N ARG A 32 6.94 -35.11 39.65
CA ARG A 32 7.14 -36.56 39.76
C ARG A 32 8.63 -36.85 39.81
N GLY A 33 9.10 -37.39 40.94
CA GLY A 33 10.52 -37.73 41.12
C GLY A 33 11.44 -36.51 41.23
N GLY A 34 10.96 -35.37 41.73
CA GLY A 34 11.77 -34.16 41.93
C GLY A 34 11.85 -33.24 40.70
N TRP A 35 11.05 -33.48 39.66
CA TRP A 35 10.93 -32.59 38.51
C TRP A 35 9.49 -32.51 38.01
N ARG A 36 9.17 -31.36 37.41
CA ARG A 36 7.89 -31.11 36.71
C ARG A 36 7.73 -32.01 35.49
N ASP A 37 6.62 -32.75 35.44
CA ASP A 37 6.33 -33.69 34.36
C ASP A 37 5.22 -33.16 33.43
N TYR A 38 5.62 -32.69 32.27
CA TYR A 38 4.74 -32.14 31.25
C TYR A 38 4.19 -33.24 30.34
N ASP A 39 2.88 -33.21 30.08
CA ASP A 39 2.21 -34.12 29.16
C ASP A 39 1.90 -33.47 27.80
N ILE A 40 1.17 -34.20 26.95
CA ILE A 40 0.76 -33.73 25.63
C ILE A 40 -0.20 -32.54 25.69
N SER A 41 -1.00 -32.41 26.74
CA SER A 41 -1.93 -31.29 26.91
C SER A 41 -1.18 -29.96 27.09
N HIS A 42 -0.05 -30.01 27.80
CA HIS A 42 0.84 -28.86 27.94
C HIS A 42 1.45 -28.46 26.60
N VAL A 43 1.86 -29.44 25.77
CA VAL A 43 2.37 -29.19 24.42
C VAL A 43 1.29 -28.56 23.54
N ALA A 44 0.07 -29.11 23.53
CA ALA A 44 -1.04 -28.58 22.76
C ALA A 44 -1.40 -27.14 23.16
N ARG A 45 -1.51 -26.87 24.47
CA ARG A 45 -1.78 -25.52 24.98
C ARG A 45 -0.66 -24.53 24.63
N LEU A 46 0.60 -24.94 24.78
CA LEU A 46 1.76 -24.11 24.43
C LEU A 46 1.83 -23.82 22.92
N SER A 47 1.52 -24.80 22.06
CA SER A 47 1.40 -24.61 20.61
C SER A 47 0.30 -23.61 20.27
N ARG A 48 -0.86 -23.70 20.93
CA ARG A 48 -1.98 -22.76 20.73
C ARG A 48 -1.63 -21.33 21.18
N ILE A 49 -0.97 -21.18 22.33
CA ILE A 49 -0.45 -19.87 22.78
C ILE A 49 0.49 -19.30 21.72
N ARG A 50 1.46 -20.09 21.24
CA ARG A 50 2.45 -19.64 20.26
C ARG A 50 1.78 -19.21 18.95
N TRP A 51 0.82 -19.98 18.46
CA TRP A 51 0.10 -19.64 17.24
C TRP A 51 -0.66 -18.32 17.38
N LEU A 52 -1.40 -18.12 18.48
CA LEU A 52 -2.13 -16.86 18.74
C LEU A 52 -1.19 -15.66 18.89
N VAL A 53 -0.06 -15.83 19.58
CA VAL A 53 0.96 -14.77 19.70
C VAL A 53 1.55 -14.42 18.32
N GLN A 54 1.83 -15.43 17.49
CA GLN A 54 2.33 -15.22 16.13
C GLN A 54 1.30 -14.56 15.21
N ALA A 55 0.02 -14.80 15.46
CA ALA A 55 -1.09 -14.14 14.78
C ALA A 55 -1.33 -12.69 15.28
N GLY A 56 -0.57 -12.20 16.26
CA GLY A 56 -0.70 -10.82 16.77
C GLY A 56 -1.70 -10.64 17.91
N VAL A 57 -2.27 -11.72 18.45
CA VAL A 57 -3.28 -11.64 19.53
C VAL A 57 -2.61 -11.28 20.86
N PRO A 58 -3.11 -10.27 21.61
CA PRO A 58 -2.56 -9.91 22.92
C PRO A 58 -2.66 -11.04 23.95
N LEU A 59 -1.63 -11.22 24.78
CA LEU A 59 -1.56 -12.29 25.80
C LEU A 59 -2.76 -12.32 26.76
N LYS A 60 -3.32 -11.15 27.12
CA LYS A 60 -4.50 -11.05 27.99
C LYS A 60 -5.73 -11.71 27.36
N SER A 61 -5.84 -11.66 26.05
CA SER A 61 -6.97 -12.20 25.29
C SER A 61 -6.76 -13.67 24.99
N ILE A 62 -5.49 -14.08 24.80
CA ILE A 62 -5.10 -15.49 24.77
C ILE A 62 -5.53 -16.21 26.05
N ALA A 63 -5.33 -15.62 27.23
CA ALA A 63 -5.80 -16.22 28.49
C ALA A 63 -7.31 -16.49 28.45
N ARG A 64 -8.11 -15.47 28.10
CA ARG A 64 -9.57 -15.57 27.98
C ARG A 64 -10.03 -16.62 26.96
N ILE A 65 -9.36 -16.69 25.80
CA ILE A 65 -9.61 -17.68 24.74
C ILE A 65 -9.34 -19.10 25.24
N LEU A 66 -8.26 -19.30 26.00
CA LEU A 66 -7.82 -20.61 26.44
C LEU A 66 -8.60 -21.14 27.66
N ASP A 67 -9.26 -20.26 28.40
CA ASP A 67 -10.01 -20.59 29.60
C ASP A 67 -11.53 -20.69 29.32
N SER A 68 -11.97 -20.40 28.10
CA SER A 68 -13.34 -20.62 27.66
C SER A 68 -13.63 -22.12 27.48
N PRO A 69 -14.68 -22.66 28.11
CA PRO A 69 -15.05 -24.07 27.95
C PRO A 69 -15.41 -24.37 26.49
N THR A 70 -14.96 -25.53 25.99
CA THR A 70 -15.06 -25.88 24.56
C THR A 70 -16.47 -26.35 24.15
N ASP A 71 -17.32 -26.71 25.11
CA ASP A 71 -18.63 -27.35 24.87
C ASP A 71 -19.86 -26.47 25.16
N GLU A 72 -19.66 -25.25 25.65
CA GLU A 72 -20.75 -24.30 25.84
C GLU A 72 -20.66 -23.20 24.78
N VAL A 73 -21.78 -22.87 24.14
CA VAL A 73 -21.95 -21.66 23.32
C VAL A 73 -21.91 -20.47 24.28
N VAL A 74 -20.75 -20.24 24.90
CA VAL A 74 -20.52 -19.08 25.74
C VAL A 74 -20.34 -17.92 24.79
N SER A 75 -21.12 -16.86 25.02
CA SER A 75 -20.91 -15.55 24.42
C SER A 75 -19.43 -15.19 24.50
N THR A 76 -18.69 -15.33 23.40
CA THR A 76 -17.28 -14.93 23.33
C THR A 76 -17.20 -13.48 23.75
N ASP A 77 -16.37 -13.20 24.76
CA ASP A 77 -16.12 -11.85 25.29
C ASP A 77 -15.88 -10.87 24.12
N ALA A 78 -16.64 -9.78 24.07
CA ALA A 78 -16.58 -8.81 22.98
C ALA A 78 -15.15 -8.29 22.75
N ALA A 79 -14.34 -8.16 23.81
CA ALA A 79 -12.95 -7.73 23.68
C ALA A 79 -12.04 -8.83 23.09
N VAL A 80 -12.38 -10.12 23.23
CA VAL A 80 -11.67 -11.20 22.52
C VAL A 80 -11.98 -11.15 21.03
N LEU A 81 -13.25 -10.89 20.66
CA LEU A 81 -13.65 -10.74 19.26
C LEU A 81 -12.97 -9.53 18.62
N ASP A 82 -12.89 -8.41 19.33
CA ASP A 82 -12.21 -7.19 18.86
C ASP A 82 -10.71 -7.45 18.60
N ASP A 83 -10.01 -8.06 19.57
CA ASP A 83 -8.59 -8.39 19.42
C ASP A 83 -8.32 -9.37 18.27
N LEU A 84 -9.17 -10.39 18.09
CA LEU A 84 -9.06 -11.35 16.98
C LEU A 84 -9.34 -10.68 15.63
N SER A 85 -10.34 -9.80 15.56
CA SER A 85 -10.69 -9.06 14.35
C SER A 85 -9.59 -8.07 13.97
N GLY A 86 -9.03 -7.35 14.94
CA GLY A 86 -7.88 -6.46 14.72
C GLY A 86 -6.64 -7.22 14.26
N ALA A 87 -6.33 -8.36 14.89
CA ALA A 87 -5.23 -9.23 14.45
C ALA A 87 -5.42 -9.73 13.02
N LEU A 88 -6.64 -10.15 12.66
CA LEU A 88 -6.98 -10.56 11.29
C LEU A 88 -6.80 -9.40 10.29
N ALA A 89 -7.33 -8.22 10.61
CA ALA A 89 -7.23 -7.04 9.74
C ALA A 89 -5.77 -6.66 9.43
N VAL A 90 -4.88 -6.72 10.42
CA VAL A 90 -3.44 -6.47 10.24
C VAL A 90 -2.80 -7.49 9.29
N ILE A 91 -3.18 -8.78 9.42
CA ILE A 91 -2.67 -9.84 8.53
C ILE A 91 -3.19 -9.65 7.11
N GLU A 92 -4.47 -9.32 6.94
CA GLU A 92 -5.09 -9.07 5.63
C GLU A 92 -4.46 -7.86 4.92
N GLU A 93 -4.15 -6.79 5.67
CA GLU A 93 -3.40 -5.63 5.16
C GLU A 93 -2.00 -6.05 4.70
N HIS A 94 -1.29 -6.83 5.50
CA HIS A 94 0.04 -7.33 5.13
C HIS A 94 0.00 -8.24 3.90
N LEU A 95 -0.99 -9.12 3.80
CA LEU A 95 -1.18 -9.99 2.64
C LEU A 95 -1.44 -9.18 1.37
N THR A 96 -2.24 -8.12 1.47
CA THR A 96 -2.51 -7.21 0.34
C THR A 96 -1.21 -6.57 -0.15
N GLU A 97 -0.38 -6.06 0.75
CA GLU A 97 0.90 -5.44 0.39
C GLU A 97 1.90 -6.46 -0.20
N VAL A 98 2.05 -7.64 0.41
CA VAL A 98 2.96 -8.68 -0.11
C VAL A 98 2.50 -9.19 -1.48
N THR A 99 1.18 -9.32 -1.69
CA THR A 99 0.60 -9.70 -2.99
C THR A 99 0.94 -8.66 -4.05
N ARG A 100 0.80 -7.37 -3.71
CA ARG A 100 1.15 -6.25 -4.60
C ARG A 100 2.65 -6.26 -4.96
N GLN A 101 3.53 -6.48 -3.98
CA GLN A 101 4.97 -6.57 -4.21
C GLN A 101 5.34 -7.75 -5.12
N ARG A 102 4.72 -8.92 -4.89
CA ARG A 102 4.89 -10.10 -5.77
C ARG A 102 4.51 -9.78 -7.21
N ASP A 103 3.35 -9.17 -7.42
CA ASP A 103 2.82 -8.88 -8.77
C ASP A 103 3.67 -7.85 -9.50
N MET A 104 4.18 -6.85 -8.77
CA MET A 104 5.16 -5.90 -9.30
C MET A 104 6.43 -6.62 -9.77
N LEU A 105 7.03 -7.46 -8.92
CA LEU A 105 8.24 -8.20 -9.27
C LEU A 105 8.03 -9.15 -10.45
N ALA A 106 6.86 -9.80 -10.53
CA ALA A 106 6.50 -10.64 -11.66
C ALA A 106 6.45 -9.83 -12.97
N SER A 107 5.81 -8.66 -12.96
CA SER A 107 5.74 -7.76 -14.12
C SER A 107 7.13 -7.28 -14.56
N LEU A 108 7.98 -6.88 -13.61
CA LEU A 108 9.35 -6.47 -13.88
C LEU A 108 10.20 -7.61 -14.46
N LEU A 109 10.00 -8.85 -13.97
CA LEU A 109 10.69 -10.03 -14.46
C LEU A 109 10.32 -10.35 -15.91
N GLU A 110 9.03 -10.28 -16.28
CA GLU A 110 8.60 -10.48 -17.67
C GLU A 110 9.22 -9.44 -18.61
N ARG A 111 9.22 -8.16 -18.22
CA ARG A 111 9.89 -7.10 -19.01
C ARG A 111 11.37 -7.36 -19.20
N ALA A 112 12.07 -7.76 -18.14
CA ALA A 112 13.48 -8.10 -18.22
C ALA A 112 13.73 -9.26 -19.18
N ARG A 113 12.84 -10.28 -19.20
CA ARG A 113 12.90 -11.40 -20.15
C ARG A 113 12.69 -10.98 -21.60
N GLU A 114 11.85 -9.98 -21.83
CA GLU A 114 11.58 -9.39 -23.15
C GLU A 114 12.67 -8.39 -23.61
N GLY A 115 13.69 -8.14 -22.79
CA GLY A 115 14.75 -7.18 -23.09
C GLY A 115 14.32 -5.71 -22.99
N LEU A 116 13.18 -5.45 -22.34
CA LEU A 116 12.65 -4.11 -22.09
C LEU A 116 13.29 -3.48 -20.83
N THR A 117 13.21 -2.16 -20.74
CA THR A 117 13.63 -1.42 -19.53
C THR A 117 12.86 -1.91 -18.30
N VAL A 118 13.60 -2.25 -17.24
CA VAL A 118 13.04 -2.66 -15.94
C VAL A 118 12.56 -1.41 -15.20
N SER A 119 11.31 -1.03 -15.45
CA SER A 119 10.61 0.05 -14.77
C SER A 119 9.21 -0.41 -14.37
N PRO A 120 8.73 -0.03 -13.17
CA PRO A 120 7.38 -0.36 -12.72
C PRO A 120 6.31 0.42 -13.51
N MET A 121 6.71 1.53 -14.17
CA MET A 121 5.83 2.31 -15.04
C MET A 121 5.43 1.53 -16.30
N PRO A 122 4.16 1.59 -16.75
CA PRO A 122 3.75 1.13 -18.07
C PRO A 122 4.61 1.71 -19.21
N PRO A 123 4.85 0.97 -20.31
CA PRO A 123 5.69 1.46 -21.43
C PRO A 123 5.24 2.81 -21.98
N ARG A 124 3.93 3.08 -21.95
CA ARG A 124 3.34 4.36 -22.36
C ARG A 124 3.85 5.55 -21.53
N MET A 125 3.96 5.40 -20.21
CA MET A 125 4.46 6.45 -19.32
C MET A 125 5.97 6.65 -19.52
N VAL A 126 6.72 5.54 -19.62
CA VAL A 126 8.17 5.60 -19.90
C VAL A 126 8.44 6.35 -21.20
N ALA A 127 7.75 5.99 -22.28
CA ALA A 127 7.89 6.63 -23.57
C ALA A 127 7.48 8.12 -23.55
N PHE A 128 6.55 8.52 -22.69
CA PHE A 128 6.19 9.93 -22.50
C PHE A 128 7.34 10.71 -21.86
N PHE A 129 7.86 10.24 -20.73
CA PHE A 129 8.96 10.92 -20.04
C PHE A 129 10.24 10.96 -20.88
N ASP A 130 10.58 9.89 -21.59
CA ASP A 130 11.73 9.85 -22.49
C ASP A 130 11.63 10.91 -23.61
N ARG A 131 10.43 11.12 -24.18
CA ARG A 131 10.21 12.16 -25.20
C ARG A 131 10.34 13.56 -24.61
N LEU A 132 9.67 13.84 -23.49
CA LEU A 132 9.74 15.15 -22.85
C LEU A 132 11.18 15.50 -22.44
N GLU A 133 11.93 14.54 -21.91
CA GLU A 133 13.32 14.77 -21.52
C GLU A 133 14.21 15.12 -22.73
N ALA A 134 13.98 14.46 -23.87
CA ALA A 134 14.70 14.69 -25.12
C ALA A 134 14.35 16.03 -25.77
N GLU A 135 13.08 16.44 -25.71
CA GLU A 135 12.57 17.68 -26.31
C GLU A 135 12.67 18.90 -25.38
N ALA A 136 13.08 18.71 -24.11
CA ALA A 136 13.20 19.78 -23.14
C ALA A 136 14.14 20.92 -23.63
N PRO A 137 13.67 22.18 -23.62
CA PRO A 137 14.40 23.32 -24.21
C PRO A 137 15.64 23.73 -23.40
N ASP A 138 15.68 23.39 -22.11
CA ASP A 138 16.78 23.71 -21.20
C ASP A 138 16.92 22.66 -20.08
N GLU A 139 18.03 22.72 -19.34
CA GLU A 139 18.31 21.76 -18.27
C GLU A 139 17.35 21.91 -17.07
N ARG A 140 16.79 23.09 -16.84
CA ARG A 140 15.82 23.32 -15.76
C ARG A 140 14.55 22.51 -16.02
N THR A 141 14.00 22.63 -17.23
CA THR A 141 12.82 21.90 -17.69
C THR A 141 13.12 20.40 -17.72
N ARG A 142 14.30 20.00 -18.21
CA ARG A 142 14.73 18.58 -18.21
C ARG A 142 14.80 18.00 -16.80
N ALA A 143 15.36 18.73 -15.84
CA ALA A 143 15.43 18.32 -14.44
C ALA A 143 14.04 18.21 -13.79
N ALA A 144 13.11 19.10 -14.15
CA ALA A 144 11.71 19.01 -13.71
C ALA A 144 11.01 17.74 -14.25
N VAL A 145 11.21 17.42 -15.54
CA VAL A 145 10.71 16.18 -16.15
C VAL A 145 11.29 14.94 -15.45
N ARG A 146 12.60 14.89 -15.20
CA ARG A 146 13.24 13.79 -14.46
C ARG A 146 12.68 13.63 -13.05
N ARG A 147 12.47 14.75 -12.34
CA ARG A 147 11.89 14.72 -11.00
C ARG A 147 10.49 14.14 -11.00
N ASP A 148 9.66 14.54 -11.96
CA ASP A 148 8.29 14.03 -12.08
C ASP A 148 8.28 12.54 -12.47
N ARG A 149 9.20 12.13 -13.35
CA ARG A 149 9.45 10.71 -13.64
C ARG A 149 9.79 9.92 -12.37
N ASP A 150 10.70 10.42 -11.54
CA ASP A 150 11.09 9.77 -10.28
C ASP A 150 9.90 9.69 -9.30
N LEU A 151 9.06 10.74 -9.24
CA LEU A 151 7.83 10.74 -8.42
C LEU A 151 6.84 9.68 -8.89
N VAL A 152 6.62 9.56 -10.20
CA VAL A 152 5.73 8.54 -10.77
C VAL A 152 6.29 7.13 -10.54
N ASP A 153 7.60 6.93 -10.67
CA ASP A 153 8.23 5.64 -10.33
C ASP A 153 7.97 5.27 -8.86
N VAL A 154 8.16 6.21 -7.92
CA VAL A 154 7.87 5.99 -6.49
C VAL A 154 6.39 5.69 -6.26
N ALA A 155 5.47 6.37 -6.95
CA ALA A 155 4.04 6.09 -6.88
C ALA A 155 3.71 4.67 -7.40
N CYS A 156 4.35 4.23 -8.48
CA CYS A 156 4.23 2.86 -8.96
C CYS A 156 4.77 1.84 -7.95
N TYR A 157 5.97 2.07 -7.39
CA TYR A 157 6.57 1.16 -6.40
C TYR A 157 5.74 1.06 -5.11
N SER A 158 5.12 2.14 -4.69
CA SER A 158 4.29 2.20 -3.49
C SER A 158 2.82 1.80 -3.73
N GLY A 159 2.44 1.48 -4.96
CA GLY A 159 1.07 1.04 -5.27
C GLY A 159 0.03 2.16 -5.33
N HIS A 160 0.46 3.42 -5.19
CA HIS A 160 -0.41 4.58 -5.29
C HIS A 160 -0.74 4.94 -6.74
N MET A 161 -0.03 4.37 -7.72
CA MET A 161 -0.34 4.55 -9.13
C MET A 161 -1.31 3.48 -9.64
N PRO A 162 -2.58 3.82 -9.93
CA PRO A 162 -3.51 2.89 -10.55
C PRO A 162 -3.10 2.61 -12.01
N PRO A 163 -3.32 1.39 -12.53
CA PRO A 163 -2.95 1.03 -13.90
C PRO A 163 -3.51 1.99 -14.97
N GLU A 164 -4.70 2.54 -14.73
CA GLU A 164 -5.43 3.38 -15.68
C GLU A 164 -4.91 4.81 -15.74
N ALA A 165 -4.12 5.23 -14.75
CA ALA A 165 -3.39 6.51 -14.81
C ALA A 165 -2.50 6.61 -16.04
N GLN A 166 -2.09 5.48 -16.66
CA GLN A 166 -1.31 5.48 -17.90
C GLN A 166 -1.96 6.25 -19.05
N TYR A 167 -3.29 6.36 -19.04
CA TYR A 167 -4.02 7.08 -20.09
C TYR A 167 -3.88 8.61 -19.95
N LEU A 168 -3.54 9.12 -18.77
CA LEU A 168 -3.25 10.53 -18.53
C LEU A 168 -1.93 10.99 -19.17
N PHE A 169 -1.10 10.04 -19.63
CA PHE A 169 0.17 10.30 -20.30
C PHE A 169 -0.04 10.23 -21.83
N PRO A 170 0.06 11.38 -22.54
CA PRO A 170 -0.10 11.42 -23.99
C PRO A 170 0.90 10.53 -24.74
N GLY A 171 0.43 9.91 -25.82
CA GLY A 171 1.25 9.23 -26.79
C GLY A 171 1.94 10.21 -27.76
N PRO A 172 2.89 9.74 -28.57
CA PRO A 172 3.68 10.60 -29.47
C PRO A 172 2.83 11.33 -30.54
N ASN A 173 1.66 10.80 -30.88
CA ASN A 173 0.80 11.38 -31.92
C ASN A 173 -0.24 12.36 -31.35
N ASP A 174 -0.26 12.59 -30.04
CA ASP A 174 -1.29 13.42 -29.40
C ASP A 174 -0.97 14.92 -29.50
N GLY A 175 0.28 15.30 -29.83
CA GLY A 175 0.68 16.69 -30.12
C GLY A 175 0.75 17.61 -28.89
N GLU A 176 0.72 17.06 -27.69
CA GLU A 176 0.64 17.82 -26.42
C GLU A 176 2.01 17.99 -25.72
N ASP A 177 3.09 17.44 -26.29
CA ASP A 177 4.41 17.42 -25.65
C ASP A 177 4.98 18.85 -25.46
N ALA A 178 4.76 19.76 -26.42
CA ALA A 178 5.17 21.16 -26.30
C ALA A 178 4.44 21.90 -25.16
N ASP A 179 3.12 21.73 -25.05
CA ASP A 179 2.31 22.33 -23.99
C ASP A 179 2.67 21.74 -22.61
N ALA A 180 3.01 20.45 -22.55
CA ALA A 180 3.51 19.82 -21.34
C ALA A 180 4.87 20.40 -20.91
N LEU A 181 5.81 20.59 -21.83
CA LEU A 181 7.13 21.18 -21.54
C LEU A 181 7.03 22.62 -21.04
N VAL A 182 6.11 23.42 -21.60
CA VAL A 182 5.84 24.78 -21.09
C VAL A 182 5.39 24.73 -19.63
N ALA A 183 4.58 23.74 -19.24
CA ALA A 183 4.16 23.57 -17.85
C ALA A 183 5.33 23.17 -16.92
N TYR A 184 6.22 22.27 -17.35
CA TYR A 184 7.40 21.87 -16.57
C TYR A 184 8.42 23.00 -16.39
N GLY A 185 8.52 23.93 -17.35
CA GLY A 185 9.41 25.08 -17.27
C GLY A 185 8.95 26.18 -16.28
N GLN A 186 7.70 26.13 -15.81
CA GLN A 186 7.15 27.15 -14.91
C GLN A 186 7.66 27.00 -13.47
N ASP A 187 7.88 28.13 -12.80
CA ASP A 187 8.20 28.17 -11.38
C ASP A 187 6.91 28.10 -10.54
N THR A 188 6.52 26.89 -10.16
CA THR A 188 5.25 26.65 -9.45
C THR A 188 5.22 27.25 -8.04
N ASP A 189 6.38 27.46 -7.41
CA ASP A 189 6.47 28.04 -6.07
C ASP A 189 6.14 29.55 -6.07
N SER A 190 6.37 30.22 -7.20
CA SER A 190 6.09 31.65 -7.39
C SER A 190 4.62 31.96 -7.73
N LEU A 191 3.78 30.94 -7.95
CA LEU A 191 2.39 31.12 -8.35
C LEU A 191 1.52 31.62 -7.18
N THR A 192 0.62 32.55 -7.49
CA THR A 192 -0.51 32.93 -6.63
C THR A 192 -1.58 31.83 -6.63
N ASP A 193 -2.46 31.80 -5.64
CA ASP A 193 -3.49 30.76 -5.54
C ASP A 193 -4.43 30.72 -6.77
N SER A 194 -4.77 31.89 -7.33
CA SER A 194 -5.56 31.98 -8.57
C SER A 194 -4.80 31.42 -9.80
N GLN A 195 -3.47 31.59 -9.84
CA GLN A 195 -2.66 31.00 -10.91
C GLN A 195 -2.52 29.48 -10.74
N VAL A 196 -2.43 28.99 -9.49
CA VAL A 196 -2.45 27.55 -9.19
C VAL A 196 -3.77 26.92 -9.64
N GLU A 197 -4.91 27.53 -9.29
CA GLU A 197 -6.24 27.07 -9.72
C GLU A 197 -6.39 27.06 -11.24
N ALA A 198 -5.97 28.14 -11.91
CA ALA A 198 -6.00 28.22 -13.36
C ALA A 198 -5.08 27.17 -14.03
N GLN A 199 -3.93 26.88 -13.43
CA GLN A 199 -3.01 25.87 -13.94
C GLN A 199 -3.55 24.45 -13.77
N ALA A 200 -4.15 24.14 -12.61
CA ALA A 200 -4.82 22.87 -12.40
C ALA A 200 -5.98 22.69 -13.41
N ALA A 201 -6.80 23.72 -13.63
CA ALA A 201 -7.89 23.68 -14.59
C ALA A 201 -7.41 23.44 -16.02
N LYS A 202 -6.29 24.06 -16.42
CA LYS A 202 -5.64 23.79 -17.71
C LYS A 202 -5.18 22.35 -17.84
N ASN A 203 -4.59 21.77 -16.79
CA ASN A 203 -4.16 20.38 -16.79
C ASN A 203 -5.35 19.42 -16.93
N ILE A 204 -6.45 19.65 -16.20
CA ILE A 204 -7.67 18.84 -16.32
C ILE A 204 -8.27 18.96 -17.73
N ALA A 205 -8.40 20.17 -18.27
CA ALA A 205 -8.92 20.38 -19.61
C ALA A 205 -8.04 19.71 -20.69
N ARG A 206 -6.72 19.68 -20.47
CA ARG A 206 -5.79 18.93 -21.33
C ARG A 206 -6.09 17.43 -21.27
N PHE A 207 -6.22 16.85 -20.08
CA PHE A 207 -6.58 15.44 -19.92
C PHE A 207 -7.88 15.09 -20.63
N GLU A 208 -8.93 15.91 -20.46
CA GLU A 208 -10.22 15.69 -21.13
C GLU A 208 -10.10 15.70 -22.66
N ARG A 209 -9.27 16.60 -23.21
CA ARG A 209 -9.02 16.68 -24.65
C ARG A 209 -8.25 15.46 -25.18
N THR A 210 -7.19 15.05 -24.49
CA THR A 210 -6.34 13.91 -24.89
C THR A 210 -7.09 12.57 -24.78
N LEU A 211 -7.88 12.40 -23.72
CA LEU A 211 -8.62 11.16 -23.49
C LEU A 211 -9.87 11.08 -24.39
N GLY A 212 -10.54 12.20 -24.59
CA GLY A 212 -11.88 12.23 -25.18
C GLY A 212 -12.93 11.60 -24.25
N PRO A 213 -14.23 11.78 -24.57
CA PRO A 213 -15.32 11.45 -23.64
C PRO A 213 -15.38 9.96 -23.26
N ARG A 214 -15.09 9.06 -24.22
CA ARG A 214 -15.12 7.61 -23.99
C ARG A 214 -14.06 7.17 -22.98
N ARG A 215 -12.80 7.60 -23.16
CA ARG A 215 -11.71 7.21 -22.24
C ARG A 215 -11.79 7.92 -20.91
N CYS A 216 -12.31 9.15 -20.85
CA CYS A 216 -12.62 9.79 -19.57
C CYS A 216 -13.59 8.94 -18.75
N ARG A 217 -14.62 8.37 -19.38
CA ARG A 217 -15.55 7.46 -18.69
C ARG A 217 -14.87 6.15 -18.28
N GLU A 218 -14.15 5.50 -19.19
CA GLU A 218 -13.43 4.27 -18.86
C GLU A 218 -12.48 4.47 -17.68
N LEU A 219 -11.72 5.58 -17.68
CA LEU A 219 -10.84 5.96 -16.57
C LEU A 219 -11.63 6.22 -15.28
N ALA A 220 -12.75 6.91 -15.37
CA ALA A 220 -13.57 7.22 -14.21
C ALA A 220 -14.20 5.97 -13.60
N ASP A 221 -14.60 4.99 -14.40
CA ASP A 221 -15.18 3.73 -13.93
C ASP A 221 -14.12 2.79 -13.34
N SER A 222 -12.87 2.88 -13.82
CA SER A 222 -11.77 2.03 -13.36
C SER A 222 -11.04 2.56 -12.13
N VAL A 223 -10.94 3.89 -11.98
CA VAL A 223 -10.17 4.50 -10.89
C VAL A 223 -10.94 4.45 -9.57
N ASP A 224 -10.33 3.86 -8.54
CA ASP A 224 -10.81 4.04 -7.18
C ASP A 224 -10.54 5.49 -6.72
N ALA A 225 -11.61 6.22 -6.38
CA ALA A 225 -11.50 7.58 -5.90
C ALA A 225 -10.71 7.66 -4.58
N ALA A 226 -10.73 6.60 -3.76
CA ALA A 226 -9.94 6.53 -2.53
C ALA A 226 -8.42 6.47 -2.80
N ALA A 227 -7.99 6.06 -4.00
CA ALA A 227 -6.58 6.00 -4.37
C ALA A 227 -5.99 7.37 -4.79
N ILE A 228 -6.84 8.36 -5.12
CA ILE A 228 -6.40 9.67 -5.61
C ILE A 228 -5.72 10.48 -4.50
N ALA A 229 -6.35 10.59 -3.33
CA ALA A 229 -5.83 11.42 -2.24
C ALA A 229 -4.45 10.93 -1.71
N PRO A 230 -4.22 9.63 -1.46
CA PRO A 230 -2.90 9.12 -1.09
C PRO A 230 -1.80 9.45 -2.11
N LEU A 231 -2.12 9.36 -3.41
CA LEU A 231 -1.19 9.68 -4.50
C LEU A 231 -0.77 11.16 -4.48
N PHE A 232 -1.74 12.09 -4.40
CA PHE A 232 -1.42 13.52 -4.37
C PHE A 232 -0.76 13.95 -3.06
N LYS A 233 -1.07 13.30 -1.94
CA LYS A 233 -0.31 13.45 -0.70
C LYS A 233 1.14 13.05 -0.88
N LEU A 234 1.42 11.91 -1.51
CA LEU A 234 2.79 11.47 -1.81
C LEU A 234 3.53 12.51 -2.67
N PHE A 235 2.90 12.99 -3.75
CA PHE A 235 3.47 14.03 -4.61
C PHE A 235 3.73 15.34 -3.86
N ALA A 236 2.81 15.77 -2.99
CA ALA A 236 3.00 16.96 -2.17
C ALA A 236 4.17 16.84 -1.17
N HIS A 237 4.44 15.62 -0.65
CA HIS A 237 5.54 15.39 0.29
C HIS A 237 6.91 15.29 -0.40
N LEU A 238 6.96 14.71 -1.59
CA LEU A 238 8.21 14.40 -2.30
C LEU A 238 8.61 15.47 -3.35
N GLY A 239 7.65 16.26 -3.83
CA GLY A 239 7.87 17.32 -4.81
C GLY A 239 8.34 18.63 -4.19
N ALA A 240 9.49 19.14 -4.63
CA ALA A 240 9.79 20.58 -4.54
C ALA A 240 9.19 21.22 -5.79
N GLY A 241 7.95 21.69 -5.69
CA GLY A 241 7.15 22.19 -6.80
C GLY A 241 5.69 22.46 -6.43
N GLY A 242 5.46 22.94 -5.21
CA GLY A 242 4.15 23.40 -4.72
C GLY A 242 3.18 22.30 -4.27
N ALA A 243 3.20 21.95 -2.99
CA ALA A 243 2.11 21.20 -2.32
C ALA A 243 0.71 21.81 -2.60
N ARG A 244 0.66 23.13 -2.84
CA ARG A 244 -0.54 23.86 -3.28
C ARG A 244 -1.09 23.35 -4.62
N LEU A 245 -0.22 23.17 -5.62
CA LEU A 245 -0.64 22.66 -6.93
C LEU A 245 -1.07 21.20 -6.85
N ALA A 246 -0.37 20.37 -6.06
CA ALA A 246 -0.78 18.99 -5.83
C ALA A 246 -2.17 18.90 -5.19
N GLY A 247 -2.45 19.69 -4.15
CA GLY A 247 -3.77 19.72 -3.51
C GLY A 247 -4.87 20.24 -4.43
N GLU A 248 -4.57 21.25 -5.26
CA GLU A 248 -5.54 21.79 -6.21
C GLU A 248 -5.82 20.82 -7.38
N MET A 249 -4.79 20.13 -7.86
CA MET A 249 -4.93 19.05 -8.84
C MET A 249 -5.75 17.88 -8.28
N GLU A 250 -5.53 17.48 -7.01
CA GLU A 250 -6.32 16.44 -6.33
C GLU A 250 -7.81 16.80 -6.34
N ARG A 251 -8.13 18.03 -5.92
CA ARG A 251 -9.51 18.54 -5.85
C ARG A 251 -10.17 18.51 -7.22
N GLN A 252 -9.56 19.16 -8.22
CA GLN A 252 -10.17 19.29 -9.55
C GLN A 252 -10.23 17.96 -10.31
N LEU A 253 -9.24 17.07 -10.15
CA LEU A 253 -9.29 15.74 -10.76
C LEU A 253 -10.40 14.88 -10.15
N THR A 254 -10.58 14.95 -8.82
CA THR A 254 -11.67 14.24 -8.13
C THR A 254 -13.04 14.72 -8.62
N GLU A 255 -13.22 16.04 -8.74
CA GLU A 255 -14.43 16.64 -9.31
C GLU A 255 -14.64 16.24 -10.78
N ALA A 256 -13.58 16.21 -11.59
CA ALA A 256 -13.65 15.80 -12.99
C ALA A 256 -14.07 14.33 -13.14
N ILE A 257 -13.47 13.42 -12.37
CA ILE A 257 -13.82 11.99 -12.36
C ILE A 257 -15.30 11.80 -11.98
N ALA A 258 -15.79 12.52 -10.96
CA ALA A 258 -17.21 12.48 -10.60
C ALA A 258 -18.12 12.95 -11.74
N ARG A 259 -17.74 14.01 -12.47
CA ARG A 259 -18.49 14.47 -13.66
C ARG A 259 -18.47 13.44 -14.79
N TRP A 260 -17.34 12.80 -15.05
CA TRP A 260 -17.20 11.80 -16.11
C TRP A 260 -18.08 10.56 -15.85
N ARG A 261 -18.25 10.15 -14.59
CA ARG A 261 -19.19 9.07 -14.18
C ARG A 261 -20.66 9.46 -14.38
N ALA A 262 -21.00 10.72 -14.14
CA ALA A 262 -22.38 11.20 -14.23
C ALA A 262 -22.86 11.43 -15.67
N THR A 263 -21.96 11.42 -16.65
CA THR A 263 -22.31 11.66 -18.05
C THR A 263 -22.80 10.35 -18.68
N PRO A 264 -24.02 10.29 -19.26
CA PRO A 264 -24.64 9.06 -19.80
C PRO A 264 -24.01 8.58 -21.11
#